data_AF-Q8EMR8-F1
#
_entry.id   AF-Q8EMR8-F1
#
_cell.length_a   1.000
_cell.length_b   1.000
_cell.length_c   1.000
_cell.angle_alpha   90.00
_cell.angle_beta   90.00
_cell.angle_gamma   90.00
#
_symmetry.space_group_name_H-M   'P 1'
#
loop_
_entity.id
_entity.type
_entity.pdbx_description
1 polymer ?
#
loop_
_entity_poly.entity_id
_entity_poly.type
_entity_poly.pdbx_seq_one_letter_code
_entity_poly.pdbx_strand_id
1 'polypeptide(L)'
;MKQNWDLEDFLNQNKRRVHYQLHQMQIDDKDEEYFQEGLVAMWKAFENYQPDKGPLSTYMNYTIRNRLIDTIRKGGKEKEALEKYKKQYQVDTTTGNYRNPTGVSHILIDRDTEVENAMDIDRALWEGIRKLLTEKEWKWVRYYVVEGMSIQEIADQEQVTIVAVKGWAREVRKKLRSAGWENLKKMK
;
A
#
# COMPACT_ATOMS: atom_id res chain seq x y z
N MET A 1 24.64 -1.58 -22.47
CA MET A 1 24.72 -0.26 -21.81
C MET A 1 23.45 -0.12 -20.98
N LYS A 2 23.55 -0.22 -19.64
CA LYS A 2 22.39 0.03 -18.76
C LYS A 2 22.10 1.53 -18.88
N GLN A 3 20.90 1.88 -19.35
CA GLN A 3 20.41 3.25 -19.36
C GLN A 3 20.59 3.80 -17.94
N ASN A 4 21.31 4.92 -17.78
CA ASN A 4 21.28 5.70 -16.54
C ASN A 4 19.86 6.28 -16.42
N TRP A 5 18.89 5.45 -16.05
CA TRP A 5 17.73 5.99 -15.37
C TRP A 5 18.22 6.47 -14.03
N ASP A 6 17.98 7.74 -13.76
CA ASP A 6 18.12 8.25 -12.41
C ASP A 6 17.16 7.43 -11.53
N LEU A 7 17.72 6.72 -10.55
CA LEU A 7 16.97 5.92 -9.59
C LEU A 7 15.83 6.76 -8.99
N GLU A 8 16.13 8.04 -8.75
CA GLU A 8 15.21 8.99 -8.18
C GLU A 8 14.01 9.25 -9.09
N ASP A 9 14.22 9.40 -10.40
CA ASP A 9 13.15 9.56 -11.39
C ASP A 9 12.27 8.30 -11.47
N PHE A 10 12.89 7.13 -11.51
CA PHE A 10 12.16 5.85 -11.55
C PHE A 10 11.28 5.66 -10.31
N LEU A 11 11.84 5.89 -9.13
CA LEU A 11 11.11 5.81 -7.86
C LEU A 11 10.01 6.88 -7.81
N ASN A 12 10.27 8.11 -8.24
CA ASN A 12 9.27 9.17 -8.25
C ASN A 12 8.07 8.87 -9.15
N GLN A 13 8.30 8.23 -10.30
CA GLN A 13 7.22 7.81 -11.20
C GLN A 13 6.38 6.68 -10.62
N ASN A 14 6.97 5.81 -9.79
CA ASN A 14 6.35 4.57 -9.35
C ASN A 14 5.93 4.56 -7.87
N LYS A 15 6.36 5.52 -7.02
CA LYS A 15 6.07 5.56 -5.58
C LYS A 15 4.59 5.50 -5.21
N ARG A 16 3.70 5.98 -6.09
CA ARG A 16 2.24 5.86 -5.93
C ARG A 16 1.79 4.41 -5.79
N ARG A 17 2.49 3.46 -6.40
CA ARG A 17 2.23 2.02 -6.25
C ARG A 17 2.44 1.57 -4.82
N VAL A 18 3.45 2.10 -4.11
CA VAL A 18 3.68 1.77 -2.69
C VAL A 18 2.55 2.34 -1.83
N HIS A 19 2.26 3.64 -1.94
CA HIS A 19 1.14 4.25 -1.20
C HIS A 19 -0.18 3.53 -1.44
N TYR A 20 -0.42 3.07 -2.67
CA TYR A 20 -1.59 2.26 -2.98
C TYR A 20 -1.60 0.95 -2.19
N GLN A 21 -0.50 0.19 -2.18
CA GLN A 21 -0.44 -1.07 -1.41
C GLN A 21 -0.63 -0.82 0.10
N LEU A 22 -0.05 0.26 0.65
CA LEU A 22 -0.25 0.64 2.05
C LEU A 22 -1.73 0.93 2.35
N HIS A 23 -2.39 1.72 1.50
CA HIS A 23 -3.81 2.01 1.65
C HIS A 23 -4.67 0.75 1.52
N GLN A 24 -4.39 -0.13 0.55
CA GLN A 24 -5.12 -1.39 0.37
C GLN A 24 -4.97 -2.33 1.56
N MET A 25 -3.83 -2.31 2.24
CA MET A 25 -3.57 -3.08 3.45
C MET A 25 -3.98 -2.34 4.73
N GLN A 26 -4.49 -1.12 4.62
CA GLN A 26 -4.90 -0.26 5.74
C GLN A 26 -3.78 -0.04 6.76
N ILE A 27 -2.55 0.09 6.25
CA ILE A 27 -1.37 0.33 7.07
C ILE A 27 -1.32 1.81 7.41
N ASP A 28 -1.41 2.11 8.69
CA ASP A 28 -1.12 3.44 9.25
C ASP A 28 0.39 3.57 9.45
N ASP A 29 1.06 4.13 8.43
CA ASP A 29 2.51 4.22 8.35
C ASP A 29 3.03 5.60 8.81
N LYS A 30 2.78 5.94 10.08
CA LYS A 30 3.12 7.26 10.64
C LYS A 30 4.61 7.61 10.52
N ASP A 31 5.47 6.61 10.63
CA ASP A 31 6.93 6.76 10.62
C ASP A 31 7.54 6.48 9.23
N GLU A 32 6.69 6.26 8.21
CA GLU A 32 7.08 5.90 6.83
C GLU A 32 7.91 4.61 6.67
N GLU A 33 7.99 3.76 7.70
CA GLU A 33 8.79 2.53 7.68
C GLU A 33 8.33 1.58 6.57
N TYR A 34 7.02 1.38 6.44
CA TYR A 34 6.47 0.49 5.41
C TYR A 34 6.63 1.09 4.01
N PHE A 35 6.51 2.41 3.88
CA PHE A 35 6.73 3.12 2.63
C PHE A 35 8.16 2.95 2.14
N GLN A 36 9.15 3.15 3.01
CA GLN A 36 10.56 2.94 2.66
C GLN A 36 10.82 1.47 2.27
N GLU A 37 10.30 0.51 3.02
CA GLU A 37 10.42 -0.92 2.70
C GLU A 37 9.80 -1.27 1.34
N GLY A 38 8.66 -0.65 1.00
CA GLY A 38 8.04 -0.77 -0.32
C GLY A 38 8.88 -0.17 -1.44
N LEU A 39 9.52 0.98 -1.23
CA LEU A 39 10.43 1.59 -2.22
C LEU A 39 11.68 0.72 -2.45
N VAL A 40 12.26 0.16 -1.38
CA VAL A 40 13.40 -0.76 -1.48
C VAL A 40 13.02 -2.02 -2.27
N ALA A 41 11.84 -2.58 -2.02
CA ALA A 41 11.35 -3.73 -2.78
C ALA A 41 11.12 -3.41 -4.26
N MET A 42 10.58 -2.24 -4.57
CA MET A 42 10.38 -1.77 -5.93
C MET A 42 11.72 -1.64 -6.68
N TRP A 43 12.72 -1.04 -6.04
CA TRP A 43 14.05 -0.93 -6.63
C TRP A 43 14.68 -2.30 -6.88
N LYS A 44 14.61 -3.22 -5.92
CA LYS A 44 15.09 -4.60 -6.10
C LYS A 44 14.37 -5.31 -7.24
N ALA A 45 13.07 -5.08 -7.41
CA ALA A 45 12.31 -5.65 -8.52
C ALA A 45 12.80 -5.09 -9.87
N PHE A 46 13.12 -3.81 -9.93
CA PHE A 46 13.67 -3.18 -11.12
C PHE A 46 15.06 -3.73 -11.48
N GLU A 47 15.97 -3.85 -10.52
CA GLU A 47 17.33 -4.35 -10.78
C GLU A 47 17.35 -5.80 -11.25
N ASN A 48 16.47 -6.63 -10.71
CA ASN A 48 16.40 -8.07 -10.98
C ASN A 48 15.40 -8.43 -12.08
N TYR A 49 14.80 -7.43 -12.73
CA TYR A 49 13.77 -7.67 -13.74
C TYR A 49 14.32 -8.38 -14.98
N GLN A 50 13.53 -9.32 -15.46
CA GLN A 50 13.81 -10.14 -16.63
C GLN A 50 12.67 -9.95 -17.64
N PRO A 51 12.91 -9.26 -18.77
CA PRO A 51 11.86 -8.90 -19.74
C PRO A 51 11.10 -10.10 -20.34
N ASP A 52 11.72 -11.29 -20.35
CA ASP A 52 11.14 -12.55 -20.81
C ASP A 52 10.07 -13.12 -19.87
N LYS A 53 10.03 -12.67 -18.61
CA LYS A 53 9.13 -13.21 -17.56
C LYS A 53 7.80 -12.45 -17.40
N GLY A 54 7.53 -11.50 -18.30
CA GLY A 54 6.32 -10.68 -18.29
C GLY A 54 6.58 -9.24 -17.87
N PRO A 55 5.55 -8.37 -17.77
CA PRO A 55 5.73 -6.93 -17.58
C PRO A 55 6.35 -6.52 -16.24
N LEU A 56 7.23 -5.52 -16.28
CA LEU A 56 7.89 -4.95 -15.09
C LEU A 56 6.88 -4.45 -14.05
N SER A 57 5.80 -3.79 -14.48
CA SER A 57 4.74 -3.28 -13.61
C SER A 57 4.14 -4.37 -12.72
N THR A 58 3.81 -5.51 -13.31
CA THR A 58 3.25 -6.68 -12.62
C THR A 58 4.24 -7.25 -11.62
N TYR A 59 5.50 -7.41 -12.03
CA TYR A 59 6.56 -7.92 -11.15
C TYR A 59 6.85 -6.99 -9.97
N MET A 60 6.89 -5.67 -10.20
CA MET A 60 7.03 -4.67 -9.14
C MET A 60 5.88 -4.74 -8.14
N ASN A 61 4.63 -4.72 -8.62
CA ASN A 61 3.46 -4.75 -7.75
C ASN A 61 3.44 -6.01 -6.87
N TYR A 62 3.78 -7.17 -7.45
CA TYR A 62 3.93 -8.43 -6.72
C TYR A 62 5.03 -8.33 -5.64
N THR A 63 6.20 -7.82 -6.00
CA THR A 63 7.36 -7.74 -5.09
C THR A 63 7.12 -6.77 -3.93
N ILE A 64 6.55 -5.59 -4.21
CA ILE A 64 6.18 -4.61 -3.19
C ILE A 64 5.18 -5.21 -2.22
N ARG A 65 4.11 -5.83 -2.74
CA ARG A 65 3.05 -6.44 -1.92
C ARG A 65 3.61 -7.49 -0.97
N ASN A 66 4.42 -8.41 -1.48
CA ASN A 66 5.00 -9.47 -0.66
C ASN A 66 5.95 -8.92 0.39
N ARG A 67 6.78 -7.92 0.03
CA ARG A 67 7.67 -7.29 1.00
C ARG A 67 6.88 -6.68 2.15
N LEU A 68 5.84 -5.91 1.86
CA LEU A 68 5.00 -5.27 2.89
C LEU A 68 4.35 -6.32 3.80
N ILE A 69 3.81 -7.40 3.22
CA ILE A 69 3.23 -8.50 4.00
C ILE A 69 4.29 -9.13 4.92
N ASP A 70 5.50 -9.36 4.43
CA ASP A 70 6.58 -9.94 5.22
C ASP A 70 7.04 -9.00 6.34
N THR A 71 7.09 -7.70 6.09
CA THR A 71 7.37 -6.68 7.10
C THR A 71 6.30 -6.68 8.20
N ILE A 72 5.01 -6.73 7.85
CA ILE A 72 3.91 -6.84 8.82
C ILE A 72 4.04 -8.11 9.66
N ARG A 73 4.29 -9.27 9.02
CA ARG A 73 4.49 -10.55 9.72
C ARG A 73 5.69 -10.49 10.67
N LYS A 74 6.77 -9.81 10.29
CA LYS A 74 7.95 -9.62 11.14
C LYS A 74 7.61 -8.79 12.37
N GLY A 75 6.92 -7.66 12.21
CA GLY A 75 6.47 -6.82 13.32
C GLY A 75 5.53 -7.56 14.28
N GLY A 76 4.64 -8.42 13.75
CA GLY A 76 3.80 -9.29 14.58
C GLY A 76 4.61 -10.26 15.46
N LYS A 77 5.66 -10.89 14.89
CA LYS A 77 6.56 -11.77 15.64
C LYS A 77 7.36 -11.01 16.70
N GLU A 78 7.84 -9.80 16.37
CA GLU A 78 8.57 -8.94 17.32
C GLU A 78 7.69 -8.53 18.50
N LYS A 79 6.43 -8.15 18.24
CA LYS A 79 5.44 -7.88 19.30
C LYS A 79 5.19 -9.10 20.17
N GLU A 80 5.00 -10.28 19.57
CA GLU A 80 4.79 -11.53 20.32
C GLU A 80 6.00 -11.88 21.19
N ALA A 81 7.22 -11.75 20.66
CA ALA A 81 8.45 -11.97 21.40
C ALA A 81 8.60 -10.98 22.56
N LEU A 82 8.29 -9.70 22.33
CA LEU A 82 8.30 -8.67 23.36
C LEU A 82 7.27 -8.96 24.47
N GLU A 83 6.07 -9.41 24.12
CA GLU A 83 5.05 -9.79 25.11
C GLU A 83 5.45 -11.04 25.91
N LYS A 84 6.09 -12.03 25.28
CA LYS A 84 6.66 -13.19 25.99
C LYS A 84 7.75 -12.75 26.96
N TYR A 85 8.64 -11.87 26.52
CA TYR A 85 9.66 -11.26 27.38
C TYR A 85 8.98 -10.53 28.56
N LYS A 86 8.04 -9.62 28.32
CA LYS A 86 7.31 -8.92 29.39
C LYS A 86 6.66 -9.87 30.39
N LYS A 87 6.01 -10.94 29.94
CA LYS A 87 5.39 -11.94 30.84
C LYS A 87 6.42 -12.69 31.67
N GLN A 88 7.54 -13.06 31.06
CA GLN A 88 8.64 -13.72 31.75
C GLN A 88 9.26 -12.85 32.85
N TYR A 89 9.28 -11.52 32.66
CA TYR A 89 9.83 -10.55 33.61
C TYR A 89 8.74 -9.81 34.44
N GLN A 90 7.46 -10.19 34.33
CA GLN A 90 6.35 -9.73 35.19
C GLN A 90 6.15 -10.63 36.42
N VAL A 91 7.04 -11.60 36.66
CA VAL A 91 7.14 -12.31 37.95
C VAL A 91 8.21 -11.59 38.76
N ASP A 92 7.83 -10.52 39.49
CA ASP A 92 8.55 -9.98 40.68
C ASP A 92 8.00 -8.64 41.23
N THR A 93 6.77 -8.22 40.91
CA THR A 93 6.22 -6.96 41.47
C THR A 93 5.12 -7.13 42.52
N THR A 94 4.70 -8.35 42.87
CA THR A 94 3.64 -8.57 43.87
C THR A 94 4.17 -9.02 45.24
N THR A 95 5.47 -9.29 45.38
CA THR A 95 6.04 -9.69 46.69
C THR A 95 7.33 -8.94 46.97
N GLY A 96 7.22 -7.74 47.55
CA GLY A 96 8.34 -7.07 48.19
C GLY A 96 8.38 -5.56 47.98
N ASN A 97 8.50 -4.82 49.08
CA ASN A 97 8.65 -3.37 49.15
C ASN A 97 9.80 -2.84 48.27
N TYR A 98 9.52 -2.45 47.02
CA TYR A 98 10.43 -1.63 46.22
C TYR A 98 9.95 -0.18 46.19
N ARG A 99 10.73 0.70 46.83
CA ARG A 99 10.68 2.16 46.61
C ARG A 99 11.54 2.48 45.38
N ASN A 100 10.93 3.02 44.34
CA ASN A 100 11.63 3.51 43.15
C ASN A 100 12.55 4.70 43.50
N PRO A 101 13.87 4.67 43.21
CA PRO A 101 14.76 5.82 43.45
C PRO A 101 14.67 6.90 42.36
N THR A 102 13.97 6.63 41.26
CA THR A 102 13.82 7.55 40.13
C THR A 102 12.33 7.66 39.85
N GLY A 103 11.72 8.78 40.22
CA GLY A 103 10.28 9.05 40.13
C GLY A 103 9.74 9.19 38.71
N VAL A 104 10.04 8.23 37.82
CA VAL A 104 9.47 8.16 36.49
C VAL A 104 8.45 7.02 36.47
N SER A 105 7.19 7.38 36.73
CA SER A 105 6.07 6.54 36.35
C SER A 105 6.01 6.57 34.82
N HIS A 106 6.52 5.52 34.16
CA HIS A 106 6.20 5.30 32.76
C HIS A 106 4.75 4.82 32.69
N ILE A 107 3.83 5.78 32.68
CA ILE A 107 2.48 5.58 32.17
C ILE A 107 2.64 5.32 30.67
N LEU A 108 2.63 4.04 30.28
CA LEU A 108 2.49 3.68 28.88
C LEU A 108 1.02 3.83 28.53
N ILE A 109 0.75 4.78 27.65
CA ILE A 109 -0.58 5.14 27.15
C ILE A 109 -1.23 3.88 26.56
N ASP A 110 -2.32 3.42 27.17
CA ASP A 110 -3.30 2.55 26.50
C ASP A 110 -3.81 3.31 25.28
N ARG A 111 -3.45 2.83 24.09
CA ARG A 111 -4.10 3.26 22.85
C ARG A 111 -4.90 2.08 22.30
N ASP A 112 -5.82 1.61 23.13
CA ASP A 112 -7.03 0.95 22.66
C ASP A 112 -7.89 2.03 22.00
N THR A 113 -7.63 2.28 20.72
CA THR A 113 -8.64 2.83 19.84
C THR A 113 -9.14 1.70 18.97
N GLU A 114 -10.37 1.29 19.26
CA GLU A 114 -11.24 0.47 18.43
C GLU A 114 -11.14 0.96 16.98
N VAL A 115 -10.33 0.27 16.16
CA VAL A 115 -10.33 0.46 14.71
C VAL A 115 -11.52 -0.34 14.20
N GLU A 116 -12.71 0.27 14.28
CA GLU A 116 -13.87 -0.24 13.57
C GLU A 116 -13.52 -0.37 12.07
N ASN A 117 -13.86 -1.55 11.55
CA ASN A 117 -13.52 -2.08 10.24
C ASN A 117 -13.57 -1.06 9.09
N ALA A 118 -12.42 -0.47 8.76
CA ALA A 118 -12.24 0.26 7.52
C ALA A 118 -12.25 -0.67 6.29
N MET A 119 -12.07 -1.99 6.46
CA MET A 119 -11.99 -2.96 5.34
C MET A 119 -13.30 -3.09 4.54
N ASP A 120 -14.46 -2.84 5.16
CA ASP A 120 -15.76 -3.06 4.52
C ASP A 120 -16.22 -1.88 3.64
N ILE A 121 -15.76 -0.67 3.93
CA ILE A 121 -16.15 0.54 3.19
C ILE A 121 -15.59 0.51 1.76
N ASP A 122 -14.38 -0.01 1.58
CA ASP A 122 -13.72 -0.05 0.27
C ASP A 122 -14.33 -1.13 -0.64
N ARG A 123 -14.65 -2.32 -0.10
CA ARG A 123 -15.14 -3.45 -0.92
C ARG A 123 -16.47 -3.17 -1.60
N ALA A 124 -17.45 -2.66 -0.85
CA ALA A 124 -18.77 -2.34 -1.38
C ALA A 124 -18.70 -1.19 -2.41
N LEU A 125 -17.83 -0.21 -2.17
CA LEU A 125 -17.57 0.89 -3.09
C LEU A 125 -16.97 0.39 -4.42
N TRP A 126 -15.94 -0.46 -4.37
CA TRP A 126 -15.30 -1.02 -5.56
C TRP A 126 -16.23 -1.94 -6.36
N GLU A 127 -17.10 -2.71 -5.68
CA GLU A 127 -18.13 -3.50 -6.35
C GLU A 127 -19.18 -2.62 -7.05
N GLY A 128 -19.58 -1.51 -6.43
CA GLY A 128 -20.46 -0.51 -7.05
C GLY A 128 -19.82 0.12 -8.29
N ILE A 129 -18.56 0.55 -8.19
CA ILE A 129 -17.80 1.10 -9.31
C ILE A 129 -17.65 0.08 -10.43
N ARG A 130 -17.38 -1.19 -10.11
CA ARG A 130 -17.24 -2.27 -11.10
C ARG A 130 -18.51 -2.44 -11.93
N LYS A 131 -19.69 -2.36 -11.31
CA LYS A 131 -21.00 -2.51 -11.97
C LYS A 131 -21.35 -1.34 -12.90
N LEU A 132 -20.86 -0.14 -12.60
CA LEU A 132 -21.10 1.06 -13.41
C LEU A 132 -20.22 1.16 -14.67
N LEU A 133 -19.11 0.44 -14.69
CA LEU A 133 -18.09 0.53 -15.73
C LEU A 133 -18.16 -0.64 -16.69
N THR A 134 -18.00 -0.34 -17.97
CA THR A 134 -17.78 -1.34 -19.03
C THR A 134 -16.45 -2.05 -18.82
N GLU A 135 -16.23 -3.17 -19.50
CA GLU A 135 -15.01 -3.95 -19.34
C GLU A 135 -13.73 -3.17 -19.69
N LYS A 136 -13.75 -2.36 -20.76
CA LYS A 136 -12.61 -1.52 -21.17
C LYS A 136 -12.33 -0.39 -20.17
N GLU A 137 -13.38 0.22 -19.64
CA GLU A 137 -13.28 1.24 -18.59
C GLU A 137 -12.78 0.66 -17.27
N TRP A 138 -13.23 -0.56 -16.91
CA TRP A 138 -12.74 -1.27 -15.75
C TRP A 138 -11.28 -1.70 -15.92
N LYS A 139 -10.86 -2.12 -17.12
CA LYS A 139 -9.45 -2.36 -17.43
C LYS A 139 -8.62 -1.11 -17.19
N TRP A 140 -9.10 0.06 -17.61
CA TRP A 140 -8.42 1.32 -17.28
C TRP A 140 -8.33 1.54 -15.76
N VAL A 141 -9.41 1.36 -15.00
CA VAL A 141 -9.38 1.49 -13.53
C VAL A 141 -8.40 0.51 -12.91
N ARG A 142 -8.46 -0.76 -13.29
CA ARG A 142 -7.54 -1.79 -12.81
C ARG A 142 -6.09 -1.39 -13.14
N TYR A 143 -5.74 -1.22 -14.40
CA TYR A 143 -4.34 -1.04 -14.76
C TYR A 143 -3.78 0.31 -14.33
N TYR A 144 -4.55 1.39 -14.51
CA TYR A 144 -4.08 2.74 -14.20
C TYR A 144 -4.21 3.10 -12.73
N VAL A 145 -5.34 2.77 -12.10
CA VAL A 145 -5.65 3.19 -10.72
C VAL A 145 -5.18 2.15 -9.71
N VAL A 146 -5.44 0.86 -9.96
CA VAL A 146 -5.06 -0.23 -9.03
C VAL A 146 -3.61 -0.65 -9.23
N GLU A 147 -3.19 -0.84 -10.47
CA GLU A 147 -1.86 -1.36 -10.80
C GLU A 147 -0.86 -0.24 -11.11
N GLY A 148 -1.27 1.03 -11.15
CA GLY A 148 -0.38 2.18 -11.33
C GLY A 148 0.35 2.24 -12.68
N MET A 149 -0.09 1.49 -13.69
CA MET A 149 0.49 1.48 -15.03
C MET A 149 0.31 2.82 -15.73
N SER A 150 1.30 3.22 -16.53
CA SER A 150 1.21 4.40 -17.38
C SER A 150 0.20 4.16 -18.52
N ILE A 151 -0.31 5.25 -19.10
CA ILE A 151 -1.23 5.16 -20.25
C ILE A 151 -0.57 4.43 -21.43
N GLN A 152 0.76 4.56 -21.57
CA GLN A 152 1.53 3.90 -22.61
C GLN A 152 1.66 2.40 -22.34
N GLU A 153 2.01 1.99 -21.12
CA GLU A 153 2.07 0.57 -20.75
C GLU A 153 0.72 -0.13 -20.92
N ILE A 154 -0.38 0.57 -20.62
CA ILE A 154 -1.74 0.04 -20.82
C ILE A 154 -2.06 -0.09 -22.31
N ALA A 155 -1.65 0.87 -23.13
CA ALA A 155 -1.83 0.85 -24.57
C ALA A 155 -1.06 -0.33 -25.19
N ASP A 156 0.19 -0.52 -24.78
CA ASP A 156 1.06 -1.62 -25.23
C ASP A 156 0.49 -2.98 -24.78
N GLN A 157 0.06 -3.10 -23.52
CA GLN A 157 -0.48 -4.36 -22.97
C GLN A 157 -1.80 -4.77 -23.61
N GLU A 158 -2.72 -3.82 -23.85
CA GLU A 158 -4.03 -4.09 -24.43
C GLU A 158 -4.04 -4.00 -25.96
N GLN A 159 -2.87 -3.75 -26.58
CA GLN A 159 -2.69 -3.56 -28.03
C GLN A 159 -3.64 -2.52 -28.62
N VAL A 160 -3.85 -1.42 -27.89
CA VAL A 160 -4.71 -0.31 -28.29
C VAL A 160 -3.91 0.98 -28.41
N THR A 161 -4.49 2.00 -29.03
CA THR A 161 -3.83 3.30 -29.10
C THR A 161 -3.90 4.05 -27.77
N ILE A 162 -2.90 4.87 -27.48
CA ILE A 162 -2.89 5.79 -26.31
C ILE A 162 -4.16 6.65 -26.27
N VAL A 163 -4.69 7.04 -27.44
CA VAL A 163 -5.93 7.81 -27.58
C VAL A 163 -7.15 7.02 -27.07
N ALA A 164 -7.21 5.71 -27.36
CA ALA A 164 -8.27 4.85 -26.86
C ALA A 164 -8.23 4.75 -25.32
N VAL A 165 -7.04 4.55 -24.74
CA VAL A 165 -6.86 4.51 -23.27
C VAL A 165 -7.25 5.84 -22.61
N LYS A 166 -6.91 6.98 -23.23
CA LYS A 166 -7.36 8.31 -22.79
C LYS A 166 -8.89 8.46 -22.88
N GLY A 167 -9.51 7.87 -23.91
CA GLY A 167 -10.96 7.77 -24.05
C GLY A 167 -11.60 7.02 -22.89
N TRP A 168 -11.06 5.85 -22.51
CA TRP A 168 -11.52 5.07 -21.36
C TRP A 168 -11.43 5.90 -20.07
N ALA A 169 -10.30 6.58 -19.85
CA ALA A 169 -10.09 7.46 -18.69
C ALA A 169 -11.14 8.57 -18.60
N ARG A 170 -11.52 9.16 -19.75
CA ARG A 170 -12.51 10.24 -19.80
C ARG A 170 -13.90 9.75 -19.39
N GLU A 171 -14.34 8.62 -19.93
CA GLU A 171 -15.66 8.06 -19.62
C GLU A 171 -15.74 7.55 -18.19
N VAL A 172 -14.70 6.88 -17.69
CA VAL A 172 -14.59 6.47 -16.28
C VAL A 172 -14.77 7.67 -15.36
N ARG A 173 -13.99 8.74 -15.57
CA ARG A 173 -14.06 9.93 -14.71
C ARG A 173 -15.42 10.62 -14.79
N LYS A 174 -16.08 10.62 -15.95
CA LYS A 174 -17.43 11.16 -16.11
C LYS A 174 -18.44 10.36 -15.27
N LYS A 175 -18.41 9.03 -15.38
CA LYS A 175 -19.29 8.12 -14.62
C LYS A 175 -19.04 8.20 -13.11
N LEU A 176 -17.78 8.23 -12.69
CA LEU A 176 -17.41 8.38 -11.28
C LEU A 176 -17.89 9.72 -10.69
N ARG A 177 -17.77 10.84 -11.43
CA ARG A 177 -18.31 12.13 -11.00
C ARG A 177 -19.83 12.10 -10.86
N SER A 178 -20.53 11.52 -11.82
CA SER A 178 -21.99 11.37 -11.76
C SER A 178 -22.45 10.45 -10.61
N ALA A 179 -21.60 9.52 -10.16
CA ALA A 179 -21.85 8.64 -9.03
C ALA A 179 -21.47 9.27 -7.66
N GLY A 180 -21.11 10.55 -7.60
CA GLY A 180 -20.84 11.26 -6.34
C GLY A 180 -19.41 11.15 -5.80
N TRP A 181 -18.44 10.69 -6.61
CA TRP A 181 -17.03 10.53 -6.21
C TRP A 181 -16.31 11.85 -5.83
N GLU A 182 -16.84 13.03 -6.23
CA GLU A 182 -16.20 14.32 -5.92
C GLU A 182 -16.09 14.63 -4.42
N ASN A 183 -16.88 13.96 -3.58
CA ASN A 183 -16.82 14.13 -2.12
C ASN A 183 -15.57 13.51 -1.48
N LEU A 184 -14.95 12.48 -2.10
CA LEU A 184 -13.73 11.84 -1.59
C LEU A 184 -12.46 12.69 -1.79
N LYS A 185 -12.46 13.61 -2.75
CA LYS A 185 -11.33 14.55 -2.95
C LYS A 185 -11.27 15.66 -1.90
N LYS A 186 -12.37 15.91 -1.19
CA LYS A 186 -12.47 16.94 -0.14
C LYS A 186 -12.08 16.43 1.25
N MET A 187 -11.75 15.14 1.39
CA MET A 187 -11.18 14.53 2.60
C MET A 187 -9.66 14.34 2.48
N LYS A 188 -8.96 15.38 2.00
CA LYS A 188 -7.50 15.51 2.12
C LYS A 188 -7.18 16.70 2.99
#